data_AF-A0A7W7HLC7-F1
#
_entry.id   AF-A0A7W7HLC7-F1
#
_cell.length_a   1.000
_cell.length_b   1.000
_cell.length_c   1.000
_cell.angle_alpha   90.00
_cell.angle_beta   90.00
_cell.angle_gamma   90.00
#
_symmetry.space_group_name_H-M   'P 1'
#
loop_
_entity.id
_entity.type
_entity.pdbx_description
1 polymer ?
#
loop_
_entity_poly.entity_id
_entity_poly.type
_entity_poly.pdbx_seq_one_letter_code
_entity_poly.pdbx_strand_id
1 'polypeptide(L)'
;MDFSDLPEPMRNRIAERSARPPLDKVRDMLHTYLEDAEDLDAVRRELRDTTNFSSFYLHQYLVAFETILSEPQPPGTLLRLVAWDANWGMGENATDEASAVFLREIAEMIRDAIRESDRR
;
A
#
# COMPACT_ATOMS: atom_id res chain seq x y z
N MET A 1 8.13 3.33 -17.10
CA MET A 1 9.29 2.43 -16.98
C MET A 1 9.10 1.34 -18.02
N ASP A 2 10.07 1.17 -18.93
CA ASP A 2 10.04 0.10 -19.92
C ASP A 2 10.76 -1.13 -19.36
N PHE A 3 10.12 -2.29 -19.43
CA PHE A 3 10.64 -3.56 -18.90
C PHE A 3 10.92 -4.58 -20.01
N SER A 4 10.80 -4.20 -21.28
CA SER A 4 11.05 -5.08 -22.42
C SER A 4 12.46 -5.69 -22.40
N ASP A 5 13.44 -4.98 -21.83
CA ASP A 5 14.84 -5.37 -21.88
C ASP A 5 15.29 -6.23 -20.68
N LEU A 6 14.38 -6.49 -19.71
CA LEU A 6 14.68 -7.35 -18.58
C LEU A 6 14.66 -8.84 -18.99
N PRO A 7 15.45 -9.70 -18.30
CA PRO A 7 15.36 -11.15 -18.46
C PRO A 7 13.94 -11.68 -18.22
N GLU A 8 13.53 -12.71 -18.96
CA GLU A 8 12.19 -13.30 -18.88
C GLU A 8 11.70 -13.60 -17.45
N PRO A 9 12.52 -14.20 -16.55
CA PRO A 9 12.07 -14.45 -15.18
C PRO A 9 11.68 -13.18 -14.42
N MET A 10 12.38 -12.06 -14.68
CA MET A 10 12.08 -10.78 -14.06
C MET A 10 10.82 -10.14 -14.66
N ARG A 11 10.65 -10.20 -15.98
CA ARG A 11 9.42 -9.72 -16.65
C ARG A 11 8.18 -10.47 -16.18
N ASN A 12 8.26 -11.79 -16.10
CA ASN A 12 7.15 -12.63 -15.62
C ASN A 12 6.80 -12.28 -14.17
N ARG A 13 7.80 -12.11 -13.30
CA ARG A 13 7.59 -11.72 -11.91
C ARG A 13 6.92 -10.36 -11.77
N ILE A 14 7.28 -9.39 -12.61
CA ILE A 14 6.64 -8.06 -12.65
C ILE A 14 5.19 -8.20 -13.12
N ALA A 15 4.94 -8.96 -14.18
CA ALA A 15 3.60 -9.17 -14.71
C ALA A 15 2.68 -9.86 -13.69
N GLU A 16 3.15 -10.94 -13.06
CA GLU A 16 2.44 -11.68 -12.01
C GLU A 16 2.09 -10.76 -10.83
N ARG A 17 3.05 -9.98 -10.32
CA ARG A 17 2.81 -9.03 -9.23
C ARG A 17 1.81 -7.94 -9.62
N SER A 18 1.87 -7.47 -10.86
CA SER A 18 0.97 -6.44 -11.39
C SER A 18 -0.45 -6.95 -11.61
N ALA A 19 -0.62 -8.24 -11.92
CA ALA A 19 -1.91 -8.88 -12.12
C ALA A 19 -2.65 -9.26 -10.83
N ARG A 20 -1.99 -9.14 -9.66
CA ARG A 20 -2.61 -9.46 -8.37
C ARG A 20 -3.86 -8.61 -8.10
N PRO A 21 -4.88 -9.17 -7.42
CA PRO A 21 -6.06 -8.42 -6.98
C PRO A 21 -5.68 -7.20 -6.13
N PRO A 22 -6.44 -6.08 -6.20
CA PRO A 22 -6.17 -4.89 -5.40
C PRO A 22 -6.09 -5.16 -3.90
N LEU A 23 -7.01 -5.97 -3.35
CA LEU A 23 -6.99 -6.33 -1.92
C LEU A 23 -5.69 -7.03 -1.52
N ASP A 24 -5.18 -7.95 -2.34
CA ASP A 24 -3.95 -8.68 -2.01
C ASP A 24 -2.72 -7.77 -2.08
N LYS A 25 -2.72 -6.77 -2.98
CA LYS A 25 -1.66 -5.75 -3.03
C LYS A 25 -1.70 -4.83 -1.80
N VAL A 26 -2.89 -4.46 -1.34
CA VAL A 26 -3.04 -3.66 -0.12
C VAL A 26 -2.57 -4.47 1.09
N ARG A 27 -2.97 -5.74 1.24
CA ARG A 27 -2.45 -6.61 2.30
C ARG A 27 -0.93 -6.70 2.29
N ASP A 28 -0.33 -6.96 1.14
CA ASP A 28 1.13 -7.04 0.99
C ASP A 28 1.82 -5.74 1.43
N MET A 29 1.25 -4.57 1.10
CA MET A 29 1.76 -3.29 1.55
C MET A 29 1.64 -3.12 3.07
N LEU A 30 0.49 -3.45 3.65
CA LEU A 30 0.25 -3.34 5.08
C LEU A 30 1.19 -4.26 5.89
N HIS A 31 1.36 -5.50 5.46
CA HIS A 31 2.34 -6.41 6.05
C HIS A 31 3.78 -5.91 5.90
N THR A 32 4.12 -5.33 4.75
CA THR A 32 5.50 -4.88 4.50
C THR A 32 5.88 -3.66 5.32
N TYR A 33 4.97 -2.69 5.47
CA TYR A 33 5.31 -1.35 5.98
C TYR A 33 4.64 -0.99 7.30
N LEU A 34 3.54 -1.64 7.69
CA LEU A 34 2.76 -1.26 8.87
C LEU A 34 2.78 -2.32 9.97
N GLU A 35 2.73 -3.60 9.64
CA GLU A 35 2.54 -4.69 10.62
C GLU A 35 3.50 -4.62 11.83
N ASP A 36 4.77 -4.31 11.56
CA ASP A 36 5.84 -4.20 12.56
C ASP A 36 6.27 -2.75 12.84
N ALA A 37 5.57 -1.75 12.28
CA ALA A 37 5.96 -0.35 12.44
C ALA A 37 5.56 0.20 13.81
N GLU A 38 6.51 0.89 14.45
CA GLU A 38 6.30 1.49 15.77
C GLU A 38 5.34 2.69 15.72
N ASP A 39 5.43 3.49 14.66
CA ASP A 39 4.62 4.68 14.43
C ASP A 39 4.55 5.04 12.93
N LEU A 40 3.66 5.97 12.57
CA LEU A 40 3.48 6.41 11.19
C LEU A 40 4.67 7.23 10.65
N ASP A 41 5.53 7.79 11.50
CA ASP A 41 6.73 8.50 11.04
C ASP A 41 7.81 7.50 10.58
N ALA A 42 7.91 6.33 11.21
CA ALA A 42 8.72 5.21 10.73
C ALA A 42 8.25 4.76 9.35
N VAL A 43 6.94 4.57 9.16
CA VAL A 43 6.35 4.22 7.86
C VAL A 43 6.72 5.25 6.79
N ARG A 44 6.57 6.55 7.09
CA ARG A 44 6.93 7.63 6.15
C ARG A 44 8.40 7.61 5.77
N ARG A 45 9.30 7.37 6.72
CA ARG A 45 10.74 7.24 6.44
C ARG A 45 11.00 6.05 5.50
N GLU A 46 10.41 4.91 5.79
CA GLU A 46 10.64 3.70 4.99
C GLU A 46 10.07 3.82 3.56
N LEU A 47 8.91 4.46 3.40
CA LEU A 47 8.35 4.78 2.08
C LEU A 47 9.28 5.69 1.27
N ARG A 48 9.88 6.71 1.91
CA ARG A 48 10.89 7.59 1.28
C ARG A 48 12.17 6.84 0.94
N ASP A 49 12.62 5.96 1.81
CA ASP A 49 13.80 5.16 1.55
C ASP A 49 13.56 4.19 0.38
N THR A 50 12.36 3.62 0.29
CA THR A 50 11.94 2.79 -0.84
C THR A 50 12.01 3.57 -2.16
N THR A 51 11.51 4.82 -2.20
CA THR A 51 11.55 5.61 -3.44
C THR A 51 12.96 5.96 -3.90
N ASN A 52 13.94 6.03 -3.01
CA ASN A 52 15.35 6.21 -3.40
C ASN A 52 15.88 5.04 -4.27
N PHE A 53 15.31 3.84 -4.15
CA PHE A 53 15.67 2.69 -4.97
C PHE A 53 14.69 2.48 -6.13
N SER A 54 13.39 2.53 -5.86
CA SER A 54 12.33 2.40 -6.87
C SER A 54 10.97 2.83 -6.34
N SER A 55 10.25 3.68 -7.08
CA SER A 55 8.85 4.01 -6.81
C SER A 55 7.84 3.03 -7.45
N PHE A 56 8.29 2.06 -8.27
CA PHE A 56 7.43 1.24 -9.11
C PHE A 56 6.33 0.51 -8.32
N TYR A 57 6.69 -0.18 -7.23
CA TYR A 57 5.73 -0.93 -6.44
C TYR A 57 4.84 -0.02 -5.57
N LEU A 58 5.37 1.14 -5.15
CA LEU A 58 4.57 2.13 -4.43
C LEU A 58 3.45 2.70 -5.31
N HIS A 59 3.69 2.92 -6.60
CA HIS A 59 2.62 3.27 -7.55
C HIS A 59 1.56 2.18 -7.64
N GLN A 60 1.95 0.90 -7.67
CA GLN A 60 0.99 -0.21 -7.72
C GLN A 60 0.14 -0.30 -6.45
N TYR A 61 0.75 -0.10 -5.29
CA TYR A 61 0.03 -0.06 -4.03
C TYR A 61 -0.93 1.13 -3.98
N LEU A 62 -0.49 2.32 -4.37
CA LEU A 62 -1.35 3.51 -4.42
C LEU A 62 -2.60 3.27 -5.26
N VAL A 63 -2.46 2.73 -6.47
CA VAL A 63 -3.60 2.38 -7.34
C VAL A 63 -4.50 1.34 -6.68
N ALA A 64 -3.93 0.35 -5.99
CA ALA A 64 -4.70 -0.68 -5.29
C ALA A 64 -5.52 -0.09 -4.13
N PHE A 65 -4.93 0.80 -3.32
CA PHE A 65 -5.62 1.56 -2.28
C PHE A 65 -6.76 2.39 -2.86
N GLU A 66 -6.50 3.17 -3.91
CA GLU A 66 -7.50 4.00 -4.58
C GLU A 66 -8.67 3.15 -5.11
N THR A 67 -8.38 1.97 -5.68
CA THR A 67 -9.39 1.04 -6.18
C THR A 67 -10.30 0.57 -5.05
N ILE A 68 -9.75 -0.02 -3.98
CA ILE A 68 -10.58 -0.59 -2.90
C ILE A 68 -11.33 0.47 -2.10
N LEU A 69 -10.85 1.72 -2.09
CA LEU A 69 -11.49 2.84 -1.40
C LEU A 69 -12.54 3.56 -2.26
N SER A 70 -12.56 3.30 -3.58
CA SER A 70 -13.52 3.86 -4.52
C SER A 70 -14.77 3.01 -4.70
N GLU A 71 -14.70 1.72 -4.37
CA GLU A 71 -15.79 0.75 -4.52
C GLU A 71 -16.26 0.21 -3.16
N PRO A 72 -17.56 -0.10 -3.00
CA PRO A 72 -18.05 -0.74 -1.79
C PRO A 72 -17.38 -2.09 -1.56
N GLN A 73 -16.79 -2.26 -0.38
CA GLN A 73 -16.25 -3.54 0.06
C GLN A 73 -17.28 -4.34 0.85
N PRO A 74 -17.15 -5.67 0.92
CA PRO A 74 -17.96 -6.47 1.85
C PRO A 74 -17.80 -5.93 3.28
N PRO A 75 -18.87 -5.89 4.10
CA PRO A 75 -18.79 -5.38 5.46
C PRO A 75 -17.71 -6.08 6.30
N GLY A 76 -16.93 -5.29 7.04
CA GLY A 76 -15.82 -5.72 7.88
C GLY A 76 -14.49 -5.90 7.15
N THR A 77 -14.45 -5.69 5.82
CA THR A 77 -13.22 -5.91 5.03
C THR A 77 -12.16 -4.88 5.36
N LEU A 78 -12.54 -3.61 5.45
CA LEU A 78 -11.56 -2.54 5.70
C LEU A 78 -11.09 -2.59 7.15
N LEU A 79 -11.97 -2.89 8.09
CA LEU A 79 -11.62 -3.15 9.48
C LEU A 79 -10.62 -4.30 9.62
N ARG A 80 -10.85 -5.40 8.89
CA ARG A 80 -9.91 -6.53 8.83
C ARG A 80 -8.53 -6.12 8.34
N LEU A 81 -8.47 -5.34 7.26
CA LEU A 81 -7.20 -4.84 6.72
C LEU A 81 -6.41 -4.07 7.77
N VAL A 82 -7.05 -3.16 8.50
CA VAL A 82 -6.34 -2.33 9.49
C VAL A 82 -6.01 -3.14 10.75
N ALA A 83 -6.95 -3.87 11.31
CA ALA A 83 -6.76 -4.53 12.60
C ALA A 83 -5.87 -5.78 12.53
N TRP A 84 -5.89 -6.51 11.40
CA TRP A 84 -5.14 -7.75 11.26
C TRP A 84 -3.99 -7.62 10.28
N ASP A 85 -4.23 -7.16 9.04
CA ASP A 85 -3.18 -7.13 8.03
C ASP A 85 -2.15 -5.99 8.28
N ALA A 86 -2.59 -4.86 8.85
CA ALA A 86 -1.70 -3.78 9.29
C ALA A 86 -1.29 -3.89 10.77
N ASN A 87 -1.89 -4.82 11.51
CA ASN A 87 -1.71 -4.97 12.97
C ASN A 87 -1.90 -3.66 13.76
N TRP A 88 -2.76 -2.76 13.29
CA TRP A 88 -2.92 -1.42 13.86
C TRP A 88 -4.16 -1.33 14.75
N GLY A 89 -3.96 -0.95 16.01
CA GLY A 89 -5.04 -0.85 16.99
C GLY A 89 -5.95 0.36 16.72
N MET A 90 -7.22 0.10 16.38
CA MET A 90 -8.24 1.14 16.11
C MET A 90 -9.23 1.37 17.28
N GLY A 91 -9.01 0.73 18.42
CA GLY A 91 -9.88 0.80 19.61
C GLY A 91 -11.14 -0.07 19.52
N GLU A 92 -11.94 -0.07 20.58
CA GLU A 92 -13.07 -1.02 20.77
C GLU A 92 -14.27 -0.79 19.85
N ASN A 93 -14.41 0.42 19.27
CA ASN A 93 -15.54 0.81 18.42
C ASN A 93 -15.11 1.08 16.97
N ALA A 94 -14.06 0.41 16.51
CA ALA A 94 -13.57 0.56 15.15
C ALA A 94 -14.62 0.10 14.13
N THR A 95 -14.84 0.92 13.09
CA THR A 95 -15.76 0.61 11.99
C THR A 95 -15.02 0.55 10.67
N ASP A 96 -15.68 0.03 9.63
CA ASP A 96 -15.15 0.06 8.26
C ASP A 96 -14.93 1.49 7.76
N GLU A 97 -15.78 2.45 8.15
CA GLU A 97 -15.64 3.85 7.79
C GLU A 97 -14.39 4.48 8.44
N ALA A 98 -14.16 4.23 9.73
CA ALA A 98 -12.95 4.67 10.41
C ALA A 98 -11.70 4.04 9.79
N SER A 99 -11.79 2.77 9.39
CA SER A 99 -10.72 2.04 8.70
C SER A 99 -10.46 2.60 7.30
N ALA A 100 -11.50 2.99 6.58
CA ALA A 100 -11.38 3.66 5.29
C ALA A 100 -10.65 5.01 5.41
N VAL A 101 -10.90 5.78 6.48
CA VAL A 101 -10.18 7.04 6.75
C VAL A 101 -8.69 6.76 6.97
N PHE A 102 -8.36 5.80 7.85
CA PHE A 102 -6.96 5.42 8.08
C PHE A 102 -6.25 4.94 6.81
N LEU A 103 -6.87 4.06 6.03
CA LEU A 103 -6.31 3.57 4.77
C LEU A 103 -6.12 4.70 3.74
N ARG A 104 -6.97 5.74 3.75
CA ARG A 104 -6.77 6.95 2.94
C ARG A 104 -5.55 7.73 3.40
N GLU A 105 -5.32 7.88 4.71
CA GLU A 105 -4.12 8.54 5.23
C GLU A 105 -2.85 7.81 4.76
N ILE A 106 -2.83 6.47 4.80
CA ILE A 106 -1.71 5.68 4.28
C ILE A 106 -1.53 5.89 2.77
N ALA A 107 -2.62 5.89 1.99
CA ALA A 107 -2.55 6.16 0.56
C ALA A 107 -1.97 7.55 0.24
N GLU A 108 -2.33 8.58 1.01
CA GLU A 108 -1.74 9.92 0.86
C GLU A 108 -0.24 9.92 1.22
N MET A 109 0.20 9.18 2.24
CA MET A 109 1.63 9.06 2.55
C MET A 109 2.42 8.43 1.41
N ILE A 110 1.89 7.38 0.77
CA ILE A 110 2.51 6.76 -0.40
C ILE A 110 2.61 7.78 -1.54
N ARG A 111 1.53 8.51 -1.80
CA ARG A 111 1.47 9.53 -2.85
C ARG A 111 2.48 10.65 -2.62
N ASP A 112 2.64 11.10 -1.39
CA ASP A 112 3.60 12.15 -1.04
C ASP A 112 5.05 11.65 -1.18
N ALA A 113 5.36 10.42 -0.76
CA ALA A 113 6.69 9.83 -0.96
C ALA A 113 7.06 9.74 -2.45
N ILE A 114 6.11 9.34 -3.31
CA ILE A 114 6.28 9.31 -4.76
C ILE A 114 6.53 10.73 -5.30
N ARG A 115 5.69 11.70 -4.95
CA ARG A 115 5.80 13.09 -5.41
C ARG A 115 7.13 13.74 -5.00
N GLU A 116 7.61 13.44 -3.80
CA GLU A 116 8.90 13.92 -3.32
C GLU A 116 10.06 13.34 -4.15
N SER A 117 9.97 12.06 -4.55
CA SER A 117 10.96 11.41 -5.40
C SER A 117 10.97 11.96 -6.83
N ASP A 118 9.80 12.19 -7.44
CA ASP A 118 9.68 12.68 -8.82
C ASP A 118 10.20 14.12 -9.00
N ARG A 119 10.35 14.87 -7.91
CA ARG A 119 10.87 16.24 -7.90
C ARG A 119 12.40 16.34 -7.77
N ARG A 120 13.08 15.22 -7.52
CA ARG A 120 14.55 15.17 -7.37
C ARG A 120 15.22 14.92 -8.72
#